data_AF-A0A9J6EPG4-F1
#
_entry.id   AF-A0A9J6EPG4-F1
#
_cell.length_a   1.000
_cell.length_b   1.000
_cell.length_c   1.000
_cell.angle_alpha   90.00
_cell.angle_beta   90.00
_cell.angle_gamma   90.00
#
_symmetry.space_group_name_H-M   'P 1'
#
loop_
_entity.id
_entity.type
_entity.pdbx_description
1 polymer ?
#
loop_
_entity_poly.entity_id
_entity_poly.type
_entity_poly.pdbx_seq_one_letter_code
_entity_poly.pdbx_strand_id
1 'polypeptide(L)'
;MFVLPSIDIRAAVRKDRGLPVLVELLRMEVDRVVCAVATALRNLAMDQRNKELIGKYAMSDLVQKLPNGNPQHDVGTSDDTIAAVLATLNEVIVRNSDFARSLLEAGGVTRLTYITKQKGRFSARVVKFTSQVRVICLHLVAVCLM
;
A
#
# COMPACT_ATOMS: atom_id res chain seq x y z
N MET A 1 -13.98 -3.10 -32.27
CA MET A 1 -13.55 -1.81 -31.69
C MET A 1 -12.51 -2.10 -30.62
N PHE A 2 -11.26 -2.29 -31.04
CA PHE A 2 -10.14 -2.62 -30.13
C PHE A 2 -9.60 -1.30 -29.57
N VAL A 3 -10.03 -0.95 -28.36
CA VAL A 3 -9.46 0.18 -27.63
C VAL A 3 -8.09 -0.27 -27.13
N LEU A 4 -7.01 0.34 -27.63
CA LEU A 4 -5.65 0.12 -27.13
C LEU A 4 -5.53 0.83 -25.77
N PRO A 5 -5.47 0.12 -24.64
CA PRO A 5 -5.48 0.72 -23.31
C PRO A 5 -4.19 1.52 -22.98
N SER A 6 -3.20 1.52 -23.88
CA SER A 6 -1.89 2.13 -23.63
C SER A 6 -1.79 3.61 -24.01
N ILE A 7 -2.75 4.14 -24.80
CA ILE A 7 -2.67 5.52 -25.31
C ILE A 7 -3.25 6.54 -24.33
N ASP A 8 -4.35 6.23 -23.66
CA ASP A 8 -4.95 7.11 -22.65
C ASP A 8 -4.10 7.24 -21.39
N ILE A 9 -3.44 6.15 -20.98
CA ILE A 9 -2.54 6.14 -19.81
C ILE A 9 -1.32 7.04 -20.06
N ARG A 10 -0.82 7.14 -21.29
CA ARG A 10 0.35 7.98 -21.62
C ARG A 10 0.03 9.47 -21.74
N ALA A 11 -1.22 9.83 -22.00
CA ALA A 11 -1.67 11.23 -22.07
C ALA A 11 -1.96 11.82 -20.67
N ALA A 12 -2.56 11.04 -19.76
CA ALA A 12 -2.94 11.51 -18.43
C ALA A 12 -1.74 11.82 -17.49
N VAL A 13 -0.58 11.20 -17.74
CA VAL A 13 0.63 11.36 -16.91
C VAL A 13 1.33 12.72 -17.12
N ARG A 14 1.00 13.48 -18.17
CA ARG A 14 1.84 14.59 -18.65
C ARG A 14 1.62 15.99 -18.04
N LYS A 15 0.74 16.20 -17.06
CA LYS A 15 0.72 17.40 -16.21
C LYS A 15 -0.28 17.18 -15.05
N ASP A 16 0.21 17.11 -13.82
CA ASP A 16 -0.57 17.14 -12.56
C ASP A 16 -1.61 16.04 -12.25
N ARG A 17 -1.81 15.02 -13.10
CA ARG A 17 -2.78 13.91 -12.84
C ARG A 17 -2.17 12.52 -12.69
N GLY A 18 -0.85 12.41 -12.54
CA GLY A 18 -0.18 11.11 -12.44
C GLY A 18 -0.59 10.30 -11.20
N LEU A 19 -0.82 10.96 -10.06
CA LEU A 19 -1.16 10.27 -8.82
C LEU A 19 -2.56 9.61 -8.87
N PRO A 20 -3.65 10.29 -9.30
CA PRO A 20 -4.94 9.64 -9.52
C PRO A 20 -4.87 8.40 -10.43
N VAL A 21 -4.11 8.48 -11.53
CA VAL A 21 -3.92 7.35 -12.44
C VAL A 21 -3.22 6.19 -11.75
N LEU A 22 -2.18 6.46 -10.95
CA LEU A 22 -1.51 5.42 -10.17
C LEU A 22 -2.46 4.77 -9.15
N VAL A 23 -3.30 5.56 -8.47
CA VAL A 23 -4.28 5.02 -7.52
C VAL A 23 -5.35 4.18 -8.23
N GLU A 24 -5.79 4.57 -9.43
CA GLU A 24 -6.70 3.75 -10.24
C GLU A 24 -6.05 2.43 -10.69
N LEU A 25 -4.80 2.48 -11.16
CA LEU A 25 -4.05 1.27 -11.52
C LEU A 25 -3.82 0.36 -10.32
N LEU A 26 -3.68 0.92 -9.12
CA LEU A 26 -3.58 0.15 -7.89
C LEU A 26 -4.83 -0.71 -7.69
N ARG A 27 -6.03 -0.28 -8.11
CA ARG A 27 -7.28 -1.03 -7.92
C ARG A 27 -7.36 -2.29 -8.79
N MET A 28 -6.53 -2.42 -9.83
CA MET A 28 -6.51 -3.60 -10.70
C MET A 28 -6.18 -4.91 -9.94
N GLU A 29 -6.62 -6.04 -10.47
CA GLU A 29 -6.38 -7.39 -9.90
C GLU A 29 -5.10 -8.05 -10.46
N VAL A 30 -4.29 -7.30 -11.21
CA VAL A 30 -3.07 -7.82 -11.82
C VAL A 30 -1.89 -7.60 -10.88
N ASP A 31 -1.41 -8.68 -10.24
CA ASP A 31 -0.32 -8.67 -9.24
C ASP A 31 0.90 -7.83 -9.68
N ARG A 32 1.40 -8.05 -10.90
CA ARG A 32 2.55 -7.30 -11.44
C ARG A 32 2.29 -5.80 -11.57
N VAL A 33 1.06 -5.40 -11.91
CA VAL A 33 0.69 -3.98 -12.00
C VAL A 33 0.64 -3.37 -10.61
N VAL A 34 0.00 -4.05 -9.65
CA VAL A 34 -0.07 -3.61 -8.25
C VAL A 34 1.34 -3.44 -7.66
N CYS A 35 2.25 -4.39 -7.89
CA CYS A 35 3.63 -4.31 -7.44
C CYS A 35 4.38 -3.10 -8.04
N ALA A 36 4.26 -2.88 -9.35
CA ALA A 36 4.91 -1.76 -10.02
C ALA A 36 4.35 -0.40 -9.54
N VAL A 37 3.04 -0.30 -9.39
CA VAL A 37 2.35 0.90 -8.91
C VAL A 37 2.70 1.20 -7.46
N ALA A 38 2.66 0.21 -6.56
CA ALA A 38 3.08 0.37 -5.18
C ALA A 38 4.54 0.87 -5.09
N THR A 39 5.43 0.25 -5.87
CA THR A 39 6.83 0.69 -5.96
C THR A 39 6.96 2.14 -6.44
N ALA A 40 6.20 2.54 -7.47
CA ALA A 40 6.17 3.91 -7.96
C ALA A 40 5.65 4.89 -6.89
N LEU A 41 4.55 4.55 -6.21
CA LEU A 41 3.98 5.35 -5.12
C LEU A 41 4.99 5.53 -3.98
N ARG A 42 5.71 4.47 -3.58
CA ARG A 42 6.77 4.56 -2.58
C ARG A 42 7.86 5.56 -2.99
N ASN A 43 8.32 5.49 -4.23
CA ASN A 43 9.35 6.41 -4.72
C ASN A 43 8.84 7.86 -4.74
N LEU A 44 7.58 8.09 -5.12
CA LEU A 44 6.96 9.40 -5.05
C LEU A 44 6.80 9.90 -3.61
N ALA A 45 6.47 9.02 -2.66
CA ALA A 45 6.34 9.33 -1.24
C ALA A 45 7.66 9.73 -0.57
N MET A 46 8.80 9.63 -1.25
CA MET A 46 10.06 10.21 -0.77
C MET A 46 10.01 11.75 -0.74
N ASP A 47 9.21 12.38 -1.61
CA ASP A 47 8.93 13.81 -1.54
C ASP A 47 7.77 14.09 -0.56
N GLN A 48 7.95 15.07 0.32
CA GLN A 48 7.00 15.37 1.40
C GLN A 48 5.61 15.76 0.87
N ARG A 49 5.53 16.52 -0.22
CA ARG A 49 4.23 16.96 -0.78
C ARG A 49 3.49 15.77 -1.39
N ASN A 50 4.21 14.91 -2.11
CA ASN A 50 3.63 13.69 -2.66
C ASN A 50 3.23 12.71 -1.56
N LYS A 51 4.03 12.58 -0.50
CA LYS A 51 3.71 11.75 0.67
C LYS A 51 2.34 12.09 1.24
N GLU A 52 2.04 13.38 1.40
CA GLU A 52 0.75 13.84 1.92
C GLU A 52 -0.42 13.48 1.00
N LEU A 53 -0.26 13.69 -0.30
CA LEU A 53 -1.29 13.34 -1.28
C LEU A 53 -1.52 11.82 -1.32
N ILE A 54 -0.46 11.03 -1.31
CA ILE A 54 -0.55 9.55 -1.31
C ILE A 54 -1.25 9.07 -0.04
N GLY A 55 -0.89 9.59 1.13
CA GLY A 55 -1.56 9.24 2.38
C GLY A 55 -3.04 9.60 2.38
N LYS A 56 -3.43 10.71 1.75
CA LYS A 56 -4.84 11.13 1.67
C LYS A 56 -5.66 10.31 0.67
N TYR A 57 -5.09 9.95 -0.48
CA TYR A 57 -5.85 9.35 -1.60
C TYR A 57 -5.64 7.85 -1.79
N ALA A 58 -4.49 7.30 -1.40
CA ALA A 58 -4.12 5.91 -1.69
C ALA A 58 -4.14 5.00 -0.46
N MET A 59 -4.25 5.54 0.76
CA MET A 59 -4.14 4.75 2.00
C MET A 59 -5.15 3.60 2.05
N SER A 60 -6.44 3.88 1.80
CA SER A 60 -7.48 2.86 1.81
C SER A 60 -7.24 1.78 0.76
N ASP A 61 -6.88 2.18 -0.46
CA ASP A 61 -6.57 1.27 -1.56
C ASP A 61 -5.35 0.38 -1.27
N LEU A 62 -4.28 0.94 -0.70
CA LEU A 62 -3.10 0.18 -0.29
C LEU A 62 -3.45 -0.85 0.79
N VAL A 63 -4.27 -0.47 1.78
CA VAL A 63 -4.73 -1.40 2.82
C VAL A 63 -5.60 -2.51 2.23
N GLN A 64 -6.46 -2.20 1.26
CA GLN A 64 -7.30 -3.20 0.60
C GLN A 64 -6.49 -4.26 -0.16
N LYS A 65 -5.28 -3.91 -0.63
CA LYS A 65 -4.36 -4.86 -1.26
C LYS A 65 -3.59 -5.77 -0.30
N LEU A 66 -3.58 -5.47 1.00
CA LEU A 66 -3.01 -6.40 1.97
C LEU A 66 -3.93 -7.63 2.14
N PRO A 67 -3.37 -8.83 2.30
CA PRO A 67 -4.13 -10.04 2.59
C PRO A 67 -5.08 -9.88 3.79
N ASN A 68 -6.32 -10.32 3.63
CA ASN A 68 -7.36 -10.26 4.66
C ASN A 68 -8.02 -11.61 4.96
N GLY A 69 -7.46 -12.71 4.47
CA GLY A 69 -7.99 -14.05 4.65
C GLY A 69 -9.05 -14.45 3.64
N ASN A 70 -9.21 -13.67 2.56
CA ASN A 70 -9.98 -14.09 1.41
C ASN A 70 -9.09 -14.96 0.48
N PRO A 71 -9.32 -16.29 0.37
CA PRO A 71 -8.42 -17.20 -0.34
C PRO A 71 -8.22 -16.82 -1.81
N GLN A 72 -9.26 -16.29 -2.46
CA GLN A 72 -9.24 -15.96 -3.89
C GLN A 72 -8.34 -14.75 -4.19
N HIS A 73 -8.30 -13.77 -3.28
CA HIS A 73 -7.42 -12.60 -3.37
C HIS A 73 -6.01 -12.94 -2.91
N ASP A 74 -5.88 -13.73 -1.84
CA ASP A 74 -4.61 -14.04 -1.21
C ASP A 74 -3.77 -15.07 -1.99
N VAL A 75 -4.37 -15.88 -2.89
CA VAL A 75 -3.64 -16.79 -3.78
C VAL A 75 -3.10 -16.08 -5.02
N GLY A 76 -3.73 -14.97 -5.43
CA GLY A 76 -3.30 -14.17 -6.57
C GLY A 76 -2.21 -13.13 -6.25
N THR A 77 -1.91 -12.90 -4.96
CA THR A 77 -0.98 -11.84 -4.53
C THR A 77 0.37 -12.45 -4.14
N SER A 78 1.45 -11.99 -4.79
CA SER A 78 2.81 -12.45 -4.51
C SER A 78 3.42 -11.79 -3.27
N ASP A 79 4.40 -12.46 -2.65
CA ASP A 79 5.17 -11.91 -1.53
C ASP A 79 5.85 -10.57 -1.89
N ASP A 80 6.28 -10.41 -3.15
CA ASP A 80 6.89 -9.17 -3.65
C ASP A 80 5.88 -8.03 -3.70
N THR A 81 4.66 -8.28 -4.15
CA THR A 81 3.57 -7.29 -4.12
C THR A 81 3.22 -6.88 -2.70
N ILE A 82 3.10 -7.85 -1.79
CA ILE A 82 2.82 -7.57 -0.38
C ILE A 82 3.96 -6.73 0.21
N ALA A 83 5.21 -7.07 -0.06
CA ALA A 83 6.37 -6.31 0.38
C ALA A 83 6.37 -4.88 -0.18
N ALA A 84 6.02 -4.68 -1.45
CA ALA A 84 5.94 -3.36 -2.08
C ALA A 84 4.85 -2.49 -1.45
N VAL A 85 3.66 -3.05 -1.21
CA VAL A 85 2.55 -2.36 -0.54
C VAL A 85 2.94 -1.98 0.90
N LEU A 86 3.50 -2.92 1.67
CA LEU A 86 3.99 -2.66 3.02
C LEU A 86 5.07 -1.57 3.04
N ALA A 87 5.97 -1.57 2.05
CA ALA A 87 7.05 -0.59 1.97
C ALA A 87 6.52 0.80 1.65
N THR A 88 5.48 0.88 0.81
CA THR A 88 4.77 2.12 0.51
C THR A 88 4.06 2.65 1.76
N LEU A 89 3.31 1.80 2.45
CA LEU A 89 2.62 2.16 3.69
C LEU A 89 3.61 2.65 4.75
N ASN A 90 4.71 1.93 4.94
CA ASN A 90 5.78 2.34 5.85
C ASN A 90 6.32 3.72 5.50
N GLU A 91 6.60 3.99 4.23
CA GLU A 91 7.12 5.28 3.78
C GLU A 91 6.13 6.41 4.05
N VAL A 92 4.83 6.17 3.87
CA VAL A 92 3.80 7.20 4.09
C VAL A 92 3.58 7.48 5.58
N ILE A 93 3.58 6.45 6.43
CA ILE A 93 3.32 6.62 7.87
C ILE A 93 4.56 7.02 8.66
N VAL A 94 5.78 6.75 8.15
CA VAL A 94 6.99 7.04 8.92
C VAL A 94 7.07 8.54 9.18
N ARG A 95 7.12 8.91 10.46
CA ARG A 95 7.11 10.30 10.96
C ARG A 95 5.81 11.08 10.71
N ASN A 96 4.71 10.42 10.35
CA ASN A 96 3.40 11.06 10.22
C ASN A 96 2.32 10.24 10.94
N SER A 97 1.91 10.73 12.11
CA SER A 97 0.95 10.07 12.98
C SER A 97 -0.50 10.15 12.48
N ASP A 98 -0.86 11.18 11.72
CA ASP A 98 -2.19 11.28 11.11
C ASP A 98 -2.41 10.16 10.09
N PHE A 99 -1.39 9.87 9.28
CA PHE A 99 -1.46 8.72 8.36
C PHE A 99 -1.39 7.38 9.09
N ALA A 100 -0.68 7.28 10.22
CA ALA A 100 -0.73 6.09 11.06
C ALA A 100 -2.14 5.85 11.65
N ARG A 101 -2.86 6.91 12.04
CA ARG A 101 -4.27 6.82 12.45
C ARG A 101 -5.17 6.42 11.29
N SER A 102 -4.99 7.01 10.12
CA SER A 102 -5.74 6.64 8.91
C SER A 102 -5.53 5.17 8.54
N LEU A 103 -4.30 4.64 8.69
CA LEU A 103 -4.00 3.22 8.51
C LEU A 103 -4.78 2.33 9.50
N LEU A 104 -4.88 2.75 10.76
CA LEU A 104 -5.63 2.06 11.79
C LEU A 104 -7.14 2.04 11.47
N GLU A 105 -7.71 3.19 11.13
CA GLU A 105 -9.13 3.36 10.80
C GLU A 105 -9.53 2.57 9.54
N ALA A 106 -8.64 2.48 8.55
CA ALA A 106 -8.83 1.64 7.36
C ALA A 106 -8.76 0.12 7.65
N GLY A 107 -8.49 -0.29 8.89
CA GLY A 107 -8.34 -1.70 9.29
C GLY A 107 -6.98 -2.30 8.93
N GLY A 108 -5.97 -1.47 8.65
CA GLY A 108 -4.62 -1.92 8.27
C GLY A 108 -3.98 -2.79 9.35
N VAL A 109 -4.09 -2.42 10.63
CA VAL A 109 -3.52 -3.20 11.75
C VAL A 109 -4.09 -4.61 11.83
N THR A 110 -5.38 -4.79 11.52
CA THR A 110 -6.03 -6.11 11.49
C THR A 110 -5.40 -6.99 10.41
N ARG A 111 -5.17 -6.44 9.21
CA ARG A 111 -4.52 -7.15 8.10
C ARG A 111 -3.04 -7.45 8.37
N LEU A 112 -2.30 -6.50 8.94
CA LEU A 112 -0.91 -6.72 9.38
C LEU A 112 -0.84 -7.85 10.42
N THR A 113 -1.77 -7.88 11.37
CA THR A 113 -1.86 -8.93 12.37
C THR A 113 -2.16 -10.29 11.73
N TYR A 114 -3.09 -10.34 10.77
CA TYR A 114 -3.40 -11.55 10.01
C TYR A 114 -2.15 -12.12 9.34
N ILE A 115 -1.42 -11.33 8.55
CA ILE A 115 -0.19 -11.76 7.87
C ILE A 115 0.85 -12.30 8.86
N THR A 116 1.05 -11.62 10.01
CA THR A 116 2.01 -12.09 11.02
C THR A 116 1.58 -13.36 11.77
N LYS A 117 0.28 -13.65 11.83
CA LYS A 117 -0.26 -14.85 12.50
C LYS A 117 -0.32 -16.07 11.57
N GLN A 118 -0.41 -15.86 10.26
CA GLN A 118 -0.46 -16.94 9.27
C GLN A 118 0.93 -17.55 9.04
N LYS A 119 1.33 -18.46 9.94
CA LYS A 119 2.59 -19.19 9.86
C LYS A 119 2.59 -20.12 8.64
N GLY A 120 3.61 -20.01 7.80
CA GLY A 120 3.82 -20.89 6.63
C GLY A 120 3.10 -20.48 5.35
N ARG A 121 2.24 -19.44 5.39
CA ARG A 121 1.57 -18.90 4.19
C ARG A 121 2.40 -17.85 3.46
N PHE A 122 3.15 -17.04 4.19
CA PHE A 122 3.97 -15.94 3.67
C PHE A 122 5.45 -16.17 3.98
N SER A 123 6.35 -15.62 3.16
CA SER A 123 7.79 -15.68 3.45
C SER A 123 8.16 -15.01 4.77
N ALA A 124 9.19 -15.55 5.44
CA ALA A 124 9.74 -14.99 6.67
C ALA A 124 10.14 -13.51 6.53
N ARG A 125 10.58 -13.10 5.32
CA ARG A 125 10.90 -11.70 5.01
C ARG A 125 9.66 -10.81 5.14
N VAL A 126 8.56 -11.20 4.50
CA VAL A 126 7.28 -10.45 4.52
C VAL A 126 6.75 -10.39 5.94
N VAL A 127 6.75 -11.49 6.68
CA VAL A 127 6.28 -11.55 8.07
C VAL A 127 7.09 -10.61 8.97
N LYS A 128 8.42 -10.63 8.86
CA LYS A 128 9.30 -9.74 9.64
C LYS A 128 9.03 -8.27 9.31
N PHE A 129 8.92 -7.95 8.03
CA PHE A 129 8.67 -6.58 7.58
C PHE A 129 7.29 -6.08 7.99
N THR A 130 6.26 -6.91 7.84
CA THR A 130 4.90 -6.63 8.33
C THR A 130 4.89 -6.34 9.83
N SER A 131 5.62 -7.13 10.63
CA SER A 131 5.73 -6.91 12.07
C SER A 131 6.38 -5.56 12.39
N GLN A 132 7.40 -5.15 11.64
CA GLN A 132 8.04 -3.85 11.81
C GLN A 132 7.06 -2.70 11.52
N VAL A 133 6.36 -2.75 10.39
CA VAL A 133 5.36 -1.73 10.02
C VAL A 133 4.25 -1.64 11.06
N ARG A 134 3.79 -2.78 11.59
CA ARG A 134 2.79 -2.84 12.67
C ARG A 134 3.27 -2.13 13.93
N VAL A 135 4.51 -2.40 14.36
CA VAL A 135 5.09 -1.76 15.55
C VAL A 135 5.22 -0.25 15.36
N ILE A 136 5.69 0.19 14.19
CA ILE A 136 5.81 1.62 13.87
C ILE A 136 4.44 2.30 13.93
N CYS A 137 3.42 1.72 13.30
CA CYS A 137 2.07 2.27 13.31
C CYS A 137 1.52 2.39 14.75
N LEU A 138 1.64 1.33 15.55
CA LEU A 138 1.15 1.34 16.94
C LEU A 138 1.92 2.33 17.81
N HIS A 139 3.23 2.43 17.63
CA HIS A 139 4.05 3.38 18.37
C HIS A 139 3.67 4.84 18.05
N LEU A 140 3.50 5.18 16.77
CA LEU A 140 3.08 6.53 16.36
C LEU A 140 1.69 6.89 16.88
N VAL A 141 0.74 5.95 16.83
CA VAL A 141 -0.61 6.16 17.36
C VAL A 141 -0.57 6.34 18.88
N ALA A 142 0.23 5.55 19.60
CA ALA A 142 0.37 5.67 21.05
C ALA A 142 1.00 7.01 21.47
N VAL A 143 2.07 7.45 20.78
CA VAL A 143 2.75 8.73 21.06
C VAL A 143 1.83 9.93 20.81
N CYS A 144 0.88 9.85 19.87
CA CYS A 144 -0.08 10.92 19.63
C CYS A 144 -1.31 10.92 20.55
N LEU A 145 -1.44 9.93 21.44
CA LEU A 145 -2.50 9.86 22.45
C LEU A 145 -2.01 10.29 23.85
N MET A 146 -0.71 10.52 24.03
CA MET A 146 -0.10 11.04 25.26
C MET A 146 0.20 12.53 25.13
#